data_AF-A0A8B6X728-F1
#
_entry.id   AF-A0A8B6X728-F1
#
_cell.length_a   1.000
_cell.length_b   1.000
_cell.length_c   1.000
_cell.angle_alpha   90.00
_cell.angle_beta   90.00
_cell.angle_gamma   90.00
#
_symmetry.space_group_name_H-M   'P 1'
#
loop_
_entity.id
_entity.type
_entity.pdbx_description
1 polymer ?
#
loop_
_entity_poly.entity_id
_entity_poly.type
_entity_poly.pdbx_seq_one_letter_code
_entity_poly.pdbx_strand_id
1 'polypeptide(L)' 'MADHDVKIEQLPSGKWACFLHIPGKDPISLGKEFKDEERAENWLGVSEAVTAIEMMLQKHKQ' A
#
# COMPACT_ATOMS: atom_id res chain seq x y z
N MET A 1 11.76 14.48 3.16
CA MET A 1 11.16 13.51 2.23
C MET A 1 10.44 12.51 3.10
N ALA A 2 9.15 12.26 2.92
CA ALA A 2 8.40 11.43 3.86
C ALA A 2 8.97 10.01 3.83
N ASP A 3 9.57 9.55 4.93
CA ASP A 3 10.10 8.20 5.15
C ASP A 3 8.96 7.16 5.19
N HIS A 4 8.23 6.98 4.08
CA HIS A 4 7.21 5.94 3.95
C HIS A 4 7.65 4.93 2.91
N ASP A 5 7.37 3.67 3.19
CA ASP A 5 7.69 2.55 2.32
C ASP A 5 6.40 1.84 1.94
N VAL A 6 6.33 1.32 0.71
CA VAL A 6 5.17 0.54 0.26
C VAL A 6 5.64 -0.86 -0.03
N LYS A 7 5.06 -1.83 0.67
CA LYS A 7 5.36 -3.25 0.50
C LYS A 7 4.18 -3.99 -0.07
N ILE A 8 4.47 -5.02 -0.85
CA ILE A 8 3.47 -5.94 -1.33
C ILE A 8 3.58 -7.21 -0.49
N GLU A 9 2.47 -7.60 0.13
CA GLU A 9 2.44 -8.78 1.00
C GLU A 9 1.29 -9.71 0.61
N GLN A 10 1.54 -11.01 0.71
CA GLN A 10 0.51 -12.02 0.51
C GLN A 10 -0.34 -12.17 1.77
N LEU A 11 -1.65 -12.05 1.61
CA LEU A 11 -2.65 -12.26 2.64
C LEU A 11 -2.86 -13.75 2.89
N PRO A 12 -3.35 -14.15 4.09
CA PRO A 12 -3.73 -15.53 4.38
C PRO A 12 -4.76 -16.12 3.41
N SER A 13 -5.54 -15.25 2.75
CA SER A 13 -6.49 -15.59 1.70
C SER A 13 -5.83 -16.05 0.38
N GLY A 14 -4.50 -15.98 0.27
CA GLY A 14 -3.73 -16.25 -0.96
C GLY A 14 -3.67 -15.07 -1.94
N LYS A 15 -4.40 -14.00 -1.66
CA LYS A 15 -4.38 -12.73 -2.41
C LYS A 15 -3.19 -11.87 -2.01
N TRP A 16 -2.85 -10.89 -2.84
CA TRP A 16 -1.79 -9.91 -2.59
C TRP A 16 -2.38 -8.54 -2.28
N ALA A 17 -1.76 -7.79 -1.38
CA ALA A 17 -2.19 -6.43 -1.08
C ALA A 17 -0.97 -5.52 -0.90
N CYS A 18 -1.19 -4.22 -1.14
CA CYS A 18 -0.18 -3.21 -0.92
C CYS A 18 -0.37 -2.58 0.46
N PHE A 19 0.71 -2.52 1.23
CA PHE A 19 0.75 -1.97 2.58
C PHE A 19 1.69 -0.77 2.63
N LEU A 20 1.19 0.32 3.21
CA LEU A 20 1.95 1.51 3.51
C LEU A 20 2.56 1.39 4.90
N HIS A 21 3.88 1.40 4.96
CA HIS A 21 4.67 1.40 6.18
C HIS A 21 5.08 2.83 6.51
N ILE A 22 4.62 3.31 7.66
CA ILE A 22 4.99 4.62 8.21
C ILE A 22 5.73 4.37 9.52
N PRO A 23 6.91 4.98 9.76
CA PRO A 23 7.66 4.85 10.99
C PRO A 23 6.79 5.16 12.21
N GLY A 24 6.76 4.24 13.17
CA GLY A 24 5.97 4.38 14.39
C GLY A 24 4.47 4.07 14.24
N LYS A 25 4.04 3.51 13.10
CA LYS A 25 2.68 3.00 12.90
C LYS A 25 2.70 1.57 12.34
N ASP A 26 1.61 0.86 12.60
CA ASP A 26 1.35 -0.43 11.96
C ASP A 26 1.19 -0.28 10.43
N PRO A 27 1.48 -1.33 9.65
CA PRO A 27 1.27 -1.35 8.21
C PRO A 27 -0.20 -1.06 7.87
N ILE A 28 -0.44 -0.11 6.99
CA ILE A 28 -1.77 0.32 6.58
C ILE A 28 -2.08 -0.27 5.22
N SER A 29 -3.12 -1.10 5.12
CA SER A 29 -3.55 -1.59 3.80
C SER A 29 -4.06 -0.44 2.94
N LEU A 30 -3.61 -0.38 1.69
CA LEU A 30 -4.11 0.57 0.68
C LEU A 30 -5.52 0.21 0.16
N GLY A 31 -6.15 -0.82 0.72
CA GLY A 31 -7.58 -1.13 0.52
C GLY A 31 -7.90 -1.95 -0.73
N LYS A 32 -6.88 -2.45 -1.44
CA LYS A 32 -7.05 -3.26 -2.65
C LYS A 32 -6.32 -4.59 -2.51
N GLU A 33 -7.01 -5.65 -2.93
CA GLU A 33 -6.47 -7.00 -3.00
C GLU A 33 -6.36 -7.46 -4.46
N PHE A 34 -5.31 -8.20 -4.76
CA PHE A 34 -4.94 -8.69 -6.07
C PHE A 34 -4.81 -10.20 -6.04
N LYS A 35 -4.98 -10.85 -7.19
CA LYS A 35 -4.83 -12.31 -7.29
C LYS A 35 -3.37 -12.75 -7.30
N ASP A 36 -2.49 -11.89 -7.79
CA ASP A 36 -1.08 -12.19 -8.05
C ASP A 36 -0.24 -10.95 -7.71
N GLU A 37 1.01 -11.16 -7.31
CA GLU A 37 1.97 -10.13 -6.91
C GLU A 37 2.20 -9.11 -8.03
N GLU A 38 2.38 -9.58 -9.27
CA GLU A 38 2.62 -8.73 -10.45
C GLU A 38 1.50 -7.69 -10.65
N ARG A 39 0.25 -8.04 -10.34
CA ARG A 39 -0.87 -7.10 -10.45
C ARG A 39 -0.84 -6.03 -9.37
N ALA A 40 -0.39 -6.39 -8.17
CA ALA A 40 -0.22 -5.45 -7.08
C ALA A 40 0.92 -4.48 -7.39
N GLU A 41 2.04 -4.98 -7.92
CA GLU A 41 3.18 -4.16 -8.36
C GLU A 41 2.79 -3.21 -9.49
N ASN A 42 2.13 -3.73 -10.53
CA ASN A 42 1.62 -2.91 -11.62
C ASN A 42 0.66 -1.83 -11.13
N TRP A 43 -0.18 -2.14 -10.13
CA TRP A 43 -1.09 -1.16 -9.57
C TRP A 43 -0.33 -0.04 -8.86
N LEU A 44 0.77 -0.31 -8.16
CA LEU A 44 1.61 0.75 -7.57
C LEU A 44 2.17 1.74 -8.60
N GLY A 45 2.26 1.36 -9.87
CA GLY A 45 2.64 2.24 -10.96
C GLY A 45 1.52 3.12 -11.52
N VAL A 46 0.25 2.88 -11.17
CA VAL A 46 -0.87 3.69 -11.68
C VAL A 46 -1.20 4.87 -10.78
N SER A 47 -1.77 5.94 -11.35
CA SER A 47 -2.15 7.15 -10.63
C SER A 47 -3.09 6.89 -9.44
N GLU A 48 -3.96 5.88 -9.55
CA GLU A 48 -4.87 5.48 -8.47
C GLU A 48 -4.10 5.08 -7.20
N ALA A 49 -3.00 4.32 -7.34
CA ALA A 49 -2.20 3.91 -6.20
C ALA A 49 -1.46 5.08 -5.56
N VAL A 50 -0.92 5.98 -6.38
CA VAL A 50 -0.27 7.21 -5.90
C VAL A 50 -1.25 8.03 -5.07
N THR A 51 -2.47 8.25 -5.57
CA THR A 51 -3.51 8.97 -4.83
C THR A 51 -3.90 8.24 -3.54
N ALA A 52 -4.03 6.90 -3.56
CA ALA A 52 -4.32 6.13 -2.36
C ALA A 52 -3.22 6.27 -1.29
N ILE A 53 -1.95 6.22 -1.70
CA ILE A 53 -0.80 6.42 -0.82
C ILE A 53 -0.83 7.84 -0.22
N GLU A 54 -1.02 8.87 -1.04
CA GLU A 54 -1.10 10.27 -0.58
C GLU A 54 -2.24 10.49 0.41
N MET A 55 -3.42 9.96 0.14
CA MET A 55 -4.57 10.05 1.04
C MET A 55 -4.30 9.36 2.38
N MET A 56 -3.70 8.17 2.36
CA MET A 56 -3.36 7.45 3.59
C MET A 56 -2.25 8.16 4.36
N LEU A 57 -1.23 8.69 3.68
CA LEU A 57 -0.21 9.52 4.31
C LEU A 57 -0.80 10.77 4.94
N GLN A 58 -1.71 11.47 4.26
CA GLN A 58 -2.34 12.67 4.80
C GLN A 58 -3.22 12.34 6.00
N LYS A 59 -3.96 11.23 5.96
CA LYS A 59 -4.79 10.77 7.08
C LYS A 59 -3.97 10.36 8.30
N HIS A 60 -2.75 9.84 8.09
CA HIS A 60 -1.89 9.33 9.14
C HIS A 60 -0.74 10.28 9.54
N LYS A 61 -0.49 11.34 8.78
CA LYS A 61 0.22 12.54 9.23
C LYS A 61 -0.68 13.22 10.27
N GLN A 62 -0.22 13.18 11.51
CA GLN A 62 -0.71 14.08 12.56
C GLN A 62 -0.43 15.53 12.15
#